data_AF-A0A1F6BIJ5-F1
#
_entry.id   AF-A0A1F6BIJ5-F1
#
_cell.length_a   1.000
_cell.length_b   1.000
_cell.length_c   1.000
_cell.angle_alpha   90.00
_cell.angle_beta   90.00
_cell.angle_gamma   90.00
#
_symmetry.space_group_name_H-M   'P 1'
#
loop_
_entity.id
_entity.type
_entity.pdbx_description
1 polymer ?
#
loop_
_entity_poly.entity_id
_entity_poly.type
_entity_poly.pdbx_seq_one_letter_code
_entity_poly.pdbx_strand_id
1 'polypeptide(L)'
;MSKKKIKAKFPAYPFLLIPVILLFFLSLHLPSPKRLNIPREKEVFLPPPLQFTNIYFNVLGMQKIEPEDIIRFVNLERQKRGIPELRTADKLTEAASMRSKVILKYQNFSHQDPYEGIELTTILPKVNYHFIYASENIGMGGVSAEDFVAGFMNSTSHRENLLNTKLIESGAAVASGRYREYYVNIAVQLFGIPSGKDEFYGYNESDKKYYRISLNRLNYQLNPVIFTFSNIFGKKNSDLMKLKRQKEILQILNKKIEEENPFYDDEITLIKEYNSYL
;
A
#
# COMPACT_ATOMS: atom_id res chain seq x y z
N MET A 1 -24.57 -40.07 84.83
CA MET A 1 -24.85 -38.66 84.46
C MET A 1 -23.49 -38.02 84.18
N SER A 2 -23.11 -37.40 83.06
CA SER A 2 -23.73 -36.85 81.86
C SER A 2 -22.64 -36.89 80.75
N LYS A 3 -22.93 -37.44 79.57
CA LYS A 3 -22.04 -37.36 78.39
C LYS A 3 -22.57 -36.28 77.44
N LYS A 4 -21.89 -35.14 77.37
CA LYS A 4 -22.18 -34.06 76.40
C LYS A 4 -21.80 -34.54 74.99
N LYS A 5 -22.78 -34.67 74.09
CA LYS A 5 -22.56 -34.81 72.64
C LYS A 5 -22.35 -33.42 72.04
N ILE A 6 -21.17 -33.17 71.47
CA ILE A 6 -20.92 -32.00 70.62
C ILE A 6 -21.21 -32.44 69.18
N LYS A 7 -22.29 -31.94 68.59
CA LYS A 7 -22.54 -32.05 67.14
C LYS A 7 -21.85 -30.86 66.46
N ALA A 8 -20.76 -31.13 65.73
CA ALA A 8 -20.23 -30.16 64.78
C ALA A 8 -21.15 -30.14 63.54
N LYS A 9 -21.84 -29.01 63.32
CA LYS A 9 -22.46 -28.69 62.03
C LYS A 9 -21.38 -28.05 61.16
N PHE A 10 -20.93 -28.75 60.13
CA PHE A 10 -20.24 -28.12 59.00
C PHE A 10 -21.32 -27.59 58.04
N PRO A 11 -21.30 -26.30 57.65
CA PRO A 11 -22.12 -25.84 56.54
C PRO A 11 -21.52 -26.38 55.23
N ALA A 12 -22.32 -27.14 54.47
CA ALA A 12 -22.01 -27.45 53.09
C ALA A 12 -22.15 -26.15 52.27
N TYR A 13 -21.01 -25.57 51.90
CA TYR A 13 -20.99 -24.52 50.91
C TYR A 13 -20.98 -25.14 49.50
N PRO A 14 -21.98 -24.90 48.63
CA PRO A 14 -21.87 -25.22 47.22
C PRO A 14 -21.14 -24.06 46.54
N PHE A 15 -19.87 -23.87 46.86
CA PHE A 15 -19.09 -22.79 46.27
C PHE A 15 -18.38 -23.29 45.00
N LEU A 16 -18.64 -22.59 43.88
CA LEU A 16 -17.67 -22.28 42.81
C LEU A 16 -17.46 -23.22 41.60
N LEU A 17 -18.43 -24.03 41.15
CA LEU A 17 -18.34 -24.68 39.82
C LEU A 17 -19.07 -23.94 38.68
N ILE A 18 -20.00 -23.04 39.01
CA ILE A 18 -20.85 -22.34 38.03
C ILE A 18 -20.10 -21.33 37.14
N PRO A 19 -19.15 -20.50 37.62
CA PRO A 19 -18.46 -19.57 36.72
C PRO A 19 -17.50 -20.28 35.74
N VAL A 20 -16.97 -21.45 36.14
CA VAL A 20 -16.01 -22.24 35.35
C VAL A 20 -16.69 -22.97 34.20
N ILE A 21 -17.86 -23.58 34.46
CA ILE A 21 -18.66 -24.25 33.42
C ILE A 21 -19.15 -23.23 32.37
N LEU A 22 -19.55 -22.03 32.81
CA LEU A 22 -19.99 -20.96 31.90
C LEU A 22 -18.86 -20.48 30.96
N LEU A 23 -17.63 -20.33 31.47
CA LEU A 23 -16.43 -20.01 30.67
C LEU A 23 -16.11 -21.10 29.64
N PHE A 24 -16.34 -22.37 29.98
CA PHE A 24 -16.16 -23.50 29.08
C PHE A 24 -17.20 -23.48 27.94
N PHE A 25 -18.48 -23.22 28.24
CA PHE A 25 -19.52 -23.07 27.22
C PHE A 25 -19.31 -21.84 26.32
N LEU A 26 -18.76 -20.75 26.85
CA LEU A 26 -18.39 -19.58 26.06
C LEU A 26 -17.23 -19.90 25.09
N SER A 27 -16.32 -20.81 25.46
CA SER A 27 -15.24 -21.28 24.58
C SER A 27 -15.73 -22.08 23.36
N LEU A 28 -16.94 -22.66 23.40
CA LEU A 28 -17.51 -23.42 22.27
C LEU A 28 -18.02 -22.52 21.13
N HIS A 29 -18.25 -21.23 21.40
CA HIS A 29 -18.80 -20.28 20.41
C HIS A 29 -17.74 -19.39 19.74
N LEU A 30 -16.44 -19.63 19.98
CA LEU A 30 -15.41 -18.87 19.28
C LEU A 30 -15.30 -19.34 17.84
N PRO A 31 -15.36 -18.42 16.85
CA PRO A 31 -15.19 -18.81 15.46
C PRO A 31 -13.83 -19.49 15.26
N SER A 32 -13.80 -20.53 14.42
CA SER A 32 -12.54 -21.15 14.00
C SER A 32 -11.65 -20.10 13.34
N PRO A 33 -10.32 -20.18 13.53
CA PRO A 33 -9.43 -19.22 12.92
C PRO A 33 -9.44 -19.48 11.41
N LYS A 34 -9.68 -18.43 10.63
CA LYS A 34 -9.62 -18.51 9.16
C LYS A 34 -8.31 -17.92 8.68
N ARG A 35 -7.93 -18.25 7.45
CA ARG A 35 -6.77 -17.63 6.80
C ARG A 35 -7.00 -16.12 6.68
N LEU A 36 -5.99 -15.33 7.03
CA LEU A 36 -5.93 -13.91 6.73
C LEU A 36 -5.74 -13.73 5.22
N ASN A 37 -6.38 -12.70 4.67
CA ASN A 37 -6.22 -12.35 3.27
C ASN A 37 -4.83 -11.77 3.03
N ILE A 38 -4.20 -12.18 1.93
CA ILE A 38 -2.98 -11.51 1.44
C ILE A 38 -3.43 -10.16 0.86
N PRO A 39 -2.74 -9.04 1.20
CA PRO A 39 -3.11 -7.74 0.68
C PRO A 39 -3.02 -7.69 -0.84
N ARG A 40 -3.83 -6.81 -1.44
CA ARG A 40 -3.68 -6.48 -2.86
C ARG A 40 -2.37 -5.72 -3.03
N GLU A 41 -1.51 -6.17 -3.94
CA GLU A 41 -0.23 -5.53 -4.19
C GLU A 41 -0.44 -4.31 -5.10
N LYS A 42 0.19 -3.20 -4.74
CA LYS A 42 0.34 -2.04 -5.62
C LYS A 42 1.55 -2.27 -6.52
N GLU A 43 1.39 -2.00 -7.80
CA GLU A 43 2.45 -2.16 -8.78
C GLU A 43 2.93 -0.80 -9.28
N VAL A 44 4.24 -0.70 -9.53
CA VAL A 44 4.85 0.48 -10.13
C VAL A 44 5.82 0.06 -11.22
N PHE A 45 5.77 0.76 -12.35
CA PHE A 45 6.73 0.59 -13.45
C PHE A 45 7.46 1.89 -13.76
N LEU A 46 8.79 1.84 -13.75
CA LEU A 46 9.69 2.97 -13.95
C LEU A 46 10.70 2.64 -15.07
N PRO A 47 10.44 3.02 -16.33
CA PRO A 47 11.46 2.96 -17.39
C PRO A 47 12.68 3.82 -17.02
N PRO A 48 13.88 3.62 -17.58
CA PRO A 48 15.00 4.53 -17.34
C PRO A 48 14.70 5.93 -17.91
N PRO A 49 15.13 7.04 -17.29
CA PRO A 49 14.85 8.38 -17.80
C PRO A 49 15.41 8.61 -19.22
N LEU A 50 14.64 9.27 -20.09
CA LEU A 50 15.00 9.51 -21.49
C LEU A 50 15.67 10.87 -21.69
N GLN A 51 16.84 10.87 -22.35
CA GLN A 51 17.52 12.10 -22.76
C GLN A 51 17.42 12.30 -24.27
N PHE A 52 17.10 13.53 -24.66
CA PHE A 52 17.06 13.95 -26.06
C PHE A 52 18.42 14.58 -26.42
N THR A 53 19.08 14.05 -27.46
CA THR A 53 20.44 14.47 -27.83
C THR A 53 20.50 15.82 -28.53
N ASN A 54 19.37 16.29 -29.07
CA ASN A 54 19.28 17.57 -29.74
C ASN A 54 18.79 18.63 -28.76
N ILE A 55 19.68 19.09 -27.87
CA ILE A 55 19.40 20.24 -27.02
C ILE A 55 19.44 21.49 -27.91
N TYR A 56 18.31 21.84 -28.52
CA TYR A 56 18.22 23.09 -29.28
C TYR A 56 18.10 24.27 -28.31
N PHE A 57 19.15 25.09 -28.24
CA PHE A 57 19.12 26.37 -27.56
C PHE A 57 18.40 27.42 -28.42
N ASN A 58 17.10 27.26 -28.65
CA ASN A 58 16.32 28.32 -29.31
C ASN A 58 15.97 29.40 -28.27
N VAL A 59 16.92 30.28 -28.00
CA VAL A 59 16.71 31.50 -27.21
C VAL A 59 16.27 32.61 -28.17
N LEU A 60 14.95 32.73 -28.36
CA LEU A 60 14.15 33.96 -28.44
C LEU A 60 12.71 33.57 -28.84
N GLY A 61 11.74 33.80 -27.94
CA GLY A 61 10.32 33.46 -28.17
C GLY A 61 9.87 32.09 -27.63
N MET A 62 10.38 31.67 -26.47
CA MET A 62 10.10 30.38 -25.81
C MET A 62 8.62 29.97 -25.96
N GLN A 63 8.36 29.03 -26.86
CA GLN A 63 7.04 28.43 -26.99
C GLN A 63 6.80 27.62 -25.72
N LYS A 64 5.81 28.03 -24.93
CA LYS A 64 5.40 27.30 -23.74
C LYS A 64 4.95 25.91 -24.18
N ILE A 65 5.58 24.87 -23.61
CA ILE A 65 5.12 23.49 -23.80
C ILE A 65 3.96 23.29 -22.84
N GLU A 66 2.74 23.26 -23.37
CA GLU A 66 1.55 22.96 -22.57
C GLU A 66 1.56 21.48 -22.17
N PRO A 67 1.57 21.13 -20.88
CA PRO A 67 1.59 19.74 -20.46
C PRO A 67 0.39 18.92 -20.95
N GLU A 68 -0.76 19.57 -21.13
CA GLU A 68 -1.98 18.97 -21.69
C GLU A 68 -1.75 18.48 -23.12
N ASP A 69 -0.86 19.13 -23.87
CA ASP A 69 -0.52 18.74 -25.24
C ASP A 69 0.23 17.41 -25.27
N ILE A 70 1.05 17.10 -24.25
CA ILE A 70 1.71 15.79 -24.13
C ILE A 70 0.65 14.69 -24.05
N ILE A 71 -0.35 14.85 -23.17
CA ILE A 71 -1.43 13.87 -23.00
C ILE A 71 -2.27 13.78 -24.28
N ARG A 72 -2.58 14.92 -24.92
CA ARG A 72 -3.30 14.96 -26.20
C ARG A 72 -2.57 14.17 -27.29
N PHE A 73 -1.27 14.38 -27.47
CA PHE A 73 -0.47 13.67 -28.47
C PHE A 73 -0.33 12.18 -28.16
N VAL A 74 -0.21 11.80 -26.88
CA VAL A 74 -0.29 10.39 -26.47
C VAL A 74 -1.65 9.80 -26.84
N ASN A 75 -2.75 10.49 -26.59
CA ASN A 75 -4.09 10.02 -26.95
C ASN A 75 -4.28 9.88 -28.46
N LEU A 76 -3.67 10.74 -29.27
CA LEU A 76 -3.63 10.56 -30.73
C LEU A 76 -2.87 9.27 -31.12
N GLU A 77 -1.74 8.96 -30.47
CA GLU A 77 -1.03 7.70 -30.69
C GLU A 77 -1.83 6.47 -30.24
N ARG A 78 -2.59 6.59 -29.15
CA ARG A 78 -3.50 5.53 -28.66
C ARG A 78 -4.67 5.32 -29.63
N GLN A 79 -5.29 6.40 -30.10
CA GLN A 79 -6.39 6.37 -31.06
C GLN A 79 -5.98 5.71 -32.38
N LYS A 80 -4.81 6.03 -32.93
CA LYS A 80 -4.24 5.39 -34.13
C LYS A 80 -4.15 3.85 -34.03
N ARG A 81 -4.11 3.33 -32.80
CA ARG A 81 -3.96 1.90 -32.49
C ARG A 81 -5.21 1.28 -31.87
N GLY A 82 -6.34 2.00 -31.84
CA GLY A 82 -7.59 1.51 -31.23
C GLY A 82 -7.52 1.33 -29.72
N ILE A 83 -6.61 2.03 -29.05
CA ILE A 83 -6.44 1.99 -27.59
C ILE A 83 -7.28 3.11 -26.97
N PRO A 84 -8.07 2.86 -25.91
CA PRO A 84 -8.86 3.88 -25.24
C PRO A 84 -8.00 5.06 -24.76
N GLU A 85 -8.52 6.28 -24.87
CA GLU A 85 -7.82 7.49 -24.44
C GLU A 85 -7.59 7.52 -22.91
N LEU A 86 -6.48 8.12 -22.50
CA LEU A 86 -6.21 8.45 -21.10
C LEU A 86 -7.02 9.68 -20.71
N ARG A 87 -7.66 9.63 -19.53
CA ARG A 87 -8.31 10.79 -18.92
C ARG A 87 -7.29 11.61 -18.15
N THR A 88 -7.28 12.92 -18.35
CA THR A 88 -6.46 13.83 -17.54
C THR A 88 -6.93 13.81 -16.08
N ALA A 89 -6.00 13.71 -15.14
CA ALA A 89 -6.26 13.77 -13.71
C ALA A 89 -5.43 14.88 -13.05
N ASP A 90 -6.10 15.89 -12.49
CA ASP A 90 -5.44 17.07 -11.90
C ASP A 90 -4.43 16.72 -10.81
N LYS A 91 -4.74 15.70 -9.99
CA LYS A 91 -3.82 15.20 -8.96
C LYS A 91 -2.53 14.63 -9.56
N LEU A 92 -2.62 13.92 -10.68
CA LEU A 92 -1.43 13.40 -11.38
C LEU A 92 -0.63 14.55 -12.00
N THR A 93 -1.30 15.59 -12.51
CA THR A 93 -0.65 16.81 -13.04
C THR A 93 0.08 17.58 -11.94
N GLU A 94 -0.54 17.73 -10.76
CA GLU A 94 0.08 18.34 -9.58
C GLU A 94 1.33 17.56 -9.15
N ALA A 95 1.21 16.23 -9.01
CA ALA A 95 2.34 15.37 -8.69
C ALA A 95 3.47 15.45 -9.73
N ALA A 96 3.15 15.44 -11.03
CA ALA A 96 4.12 15.61 -12.11
C ALA A 96 4.82 16.98 -12.03
N SER A 97 4.09 18.04 -11.66
CA SER A 97 4.64 19.39 -11.48
C SER A 97 5.64 19.43 -10.32
N MET A 98 5.30 18.83 -9.18
CA MET A 98 6.20 18.70 -8.04
C MET A 98 7.45 17.91 -8.44
N ARG A 99 7.26 16.79 -9.13
CA ARG A 99 8.36 15.91 -9.52
C ARG A 99 9.34 16.57 -10.49
N SER A 100 8.84 17.21 -11.55
CA SER A 100 9.69 17.90 -12.54
C SER A 100 10.50 19.05 -11.91
N LYS A 101 9.90 19.81 -10.97
CA LYS A 101 10.59 20.85 -10.21
C LYS A 101 11.70 20.30 -9.32
N VAL A 102 11.48 19.16 -8.66
CA VAL A 102 12.50 18.49 -7.81
C VAL A 102 13.68 18.02 -8.65
N ILE A 103 13.43 17.41 -9.81
CA ILE A 103 14.49 16.98 -10.74
C ILE A 103 15.37 18.16 -11.12
N LEU A 104 14.77 19.30 -11.50
CA LEU A 104 15.50 20.52 -11.79
C LEU A 104 16.21 21.08 -10.57
N LYS A 105 15.55 21.18 -9.42
CA LYS A 105 16.12 21.77 -8.20
C LYS A 105 17.38 21.05 -7.76
N TYR A 106 17.34 19.71 -7.73
CA TYR A 106 18.44 18.88 -7.24
C TYR A 106 19.37 18.37 -8.34
N GLN A 107 19.11 18.72 -9.60
CA GLN A 107 19.96 18.34 -10.72
C GLN A 107 20.12 16.81 -10.81
N ASN A 108 19.06 16.08 -10.44
CA ASN A 108 19.04 14.63 -10.31
C ASN A 108 17.96 14.04 -11.23
N PHE A 109 18.35 13.74 -12.47
CA PHE A 109 17.52 13.09 -13.49
C PHE A 109 17.45 11.58 -13.27
N SER A 110 16.68 11.19 -12.24
CA SER A 110 16.44 9.81 -11.82
C SER A 110 14.98 9.69 -11.35
N HIS A 111 14.42 8.48 -11.36
CA HIS A 111 13.12 8.21 -10.73
C HIS A 111 13.17 8.29 -9.20
N GLN A 112 14.34 8.03 -8.62
CA GLN A 112 14.58 8.12 -7.19
C GLN A 112 15.06 9.52 -6.81
N ASP A 113 14.43 10.09 -5.79
CA ASP A 113 14.84 11.37 -5.20
C ASP A 113 15.37 11.16 -3.78
N PRO A 114 16.69 11.15 -3.57
CA PRO A 114 17.27 10.97 -2.24
C PRO A 114 17.17 12.23 -1.36
N TYR A 115 16.65 13.36 -1.87
CA TYR A 115 16.69 14.65 -1.19
C TYR A 115 15.38 15.04 -0.51
N GLU A 116 14.27 15.11 -1.25
CA GLU A 116 12.94 15.44 -0.70
C GLU A 116 12.03 14.22 -0.59
N GLY A 117 12.48 13.06 -1.08
CA GLY A 117 11.66 11.87 -1.19
C GLY A 117 10.43 12.14 -2.04
N ILE A 118 10.56 12.95 -3.09
CA ILE A 118 9.51 13.18 -4.08
C ILE A 118 9.79 12.28 -5.29
N GLU A 119 9.20 11.09 -5.23
CA GLU A 119 9.21 10.06 -6.26
C GLU A 119 7.79 9.51 -6.41
N LEU A 120 7.54 8.68 -7.42
CA LEU A 120 6.18 8.27 -7.78
C LEU A 120 5.36 7.69 -6.60
N THR A 121 5.94 6.78 -5.83
CA THR A 121 5.26 6.08 -4.73
C THR A 121 4.96 6.98 -3.53
N THR A 122 5.77 8.02 -3.31
CA THR A 122 5.65 8.92 -2.16
C THR A 122 4.85 10.17 -2.48
N ILE A 123 4.84 10.62 -3.74
CA ILE A 123 4.15 11.86 -4.15
C ILE A 123 2.66 11.67 -4.36
N LEU A 124 2.23 10.53 -4.91
CA LEU A 124 0.83 10.28 -5.22
C LEU A 124 -0.07 10.33 -3.95
N PRO A 125 0.31 9.72 -2.82
CA PRO A 125 -0.47 9.85 -1.59
C PRO A 125 -0.49 11.28 -1.03
N LYS A 126 0.57 12.08 -1.22
CA LYS A 126 0.63 13.48 -0.77
C LYS A 126 -0.40 14.36 -1.48
N VAL A 127 -0.70 14.06 -2.75
CA VAL A 127 -1.77 14.72 -3.53
C VAL A 127 -3.12 14.00 -3.43
N ASN A 128 -3.27 13.09 -2.45
CA ASN A 128 -4.47 12.30 -2.23
C ASN A 128 -4.89 11.46 -3.46
N TYR A 129 -3.91 10.98 -4.22
CA TYR A 129 -4.06 10.02 -5.32
C TYR A 129 -3.64 8.62 -4.86
N HIS A 130 -4.62 7.74 -4.70
CA HIS A 130 -4.43 6.35 -4.32
C HIS A 130 -4.53 5.48 -5.58
N PHE A 131 -3.72 4.43 -5.68
CA PHE A 131 -3.59 3.64 -6.90
C PHE A 131 -3.35 2.16 -6.65
N ILE A 132 -3.81 1.32 -7.59
CA ILE A 132 -3.41 -0.09 -7.69
C ILE A 132 -2.20 -0.28 -8.62
N TYR A 133 -2.09 0.56 -9.64
CA TYR A 133 -0.95 0.58 -10.57
C TYR A 133 -0.62 2.03 -10.90
N ALA A 134 0.67 2.36 -10.91
CA ALA A 134 1.15 3.65 -11.39
C ALA A 134 2.42 3.49 -12.21
N SER A 135 2.66 4.41 -13.13
CA SER A 135 3.93 4.46 -13.85
C SER A 135 4.33 5.89 -14.18
N GLU A 136 5.60 6.08 -14.54
CA GLU A 136 6.20 7.38 -14.79
C GLU A 136 7.08 7.34 -16.04
N ASN A 137 6.91 8.31 -16.93
CA ASN A 137 7.86 8.62 -17.98
C ASN A 137 8.56 9.95 -17.63
N ILE A 138 9.88 9.99 -17.70
CA ILE A 138 10.67 11.21 -17.52
C ILE A 138 11.49 11.46 -18.78
N GLY A 139 11.40 12.66 -19.34
CA GLY A 139 12.16 13.11 -20.51
C GLY A 139 12.90 14.41 -20.25
N MET A 140 14.10 14.59 -20.82
CA MET A 140 14.87 15.85 -20.72
C MET A 140 15.48 16.28 -22.06
N GLY A 141 15.26 17.54 -22.42
CA GLY A 141 15.84 18.17 -23.60
C GLY A 141 14.88 18.30 -24.78
N GLY A 142 13.65 17.78 -24.66
CA GLY A 142 12.62 17.94 -25.68
C GLY A 142 12.19 19.40 -25.86
N VAL A 143 11.90 19.79 -27.10
CA VAL A 143 11.58 21.21 -27.43
C VAL A 143 10.11 21.48 -27.68
N SER A 144 9.29 20.44 -27.81
CA SER A 144 7.84 20.52 -27.91
C SER A 144 7.19 19.30 -27.26
N ALA A 145 5.86 19.32 -27.10
CA ALA A 145 5.13 18.16 -26.60
C ALA A 145 5.21 16.97 -27.57
N GLU A 146 5.15 17.21 -28.89
CA GLU A 146 5.35 16.21 -29.93
C GLU A 146 6.73 15.57 -29.87
N ASP A 147 7.77 16.37 -29.60
CA ASP A 147 9.14 15.87 -29.46
C ASP A 147 9.25 14.92 -28.26
N PHE A 148 8.71 15.31 -27.10
CA PHE A 148 8.63 14.42 -25.94
C PHE A 148 7.88 13.12 -26.24
N VAL A 149 6.71 13.22 -26.87
CA VAL A 149 5.89 12.05 -27.22
C VAL A 149 6.61 11.16 -28.23
N ALA A 150 7.25 11.74 -29.25
CA ALA A 150 8.03 11.00 -30.23
C ALA A 150 9.21 10.27 -29.60
N GLY A 151 9.95 10.92 -28.70
CA GLY A 151 11.02 10.28 -27.94
C GLY A 151 10.52 9.12 -27.08
N PHE A 152 9.45 9.34 -26.31
CA PHE A 152 8.84 8.28 -25.53
C PHE A 152 8.34 7.13 -26.42
N MET A 153 7.76 7.41 -27.57
CA MET A 153 7.33 6.39 -28.54
C MET A 153 8.50 5.63 -29.18
N ASN A 154 9.67 6.26 -29.33
CA ASN A 154 10.86 5.61 -29.88
C ASN A 154 11.58 4.73 -28.84
N SER A 155 11.36 4.97 -27.55
CA SER A 155 11.89 4.12 -26.47
C SER A 155 10.90 3.00 -26.13
N THR A 156 11.31 1.73 -26.24
CA THR A 156 10.44 0.59 -25.98
C THR A 156 9.75 0.66 -24.61
N SER A 157 10.50 0.92 -23.55
CA SER A 157 9.96 0.92 -22.19
C SER A 157 9.03 2.11 -21.91
N HIS A 158 9.30 3.29 -22.47
CA HIS A 158 8.39 4.43 -22.33
C HIS A 158 7.12 4.25 -23.17
N ARG A 159 7.26 3.72 -24.39
CA ARG A 159 6.15 3.39 -25.29
C ARG A 159 5.20 2.38 -24.65
N GLU A 160 5.73 1.41 -23.90
CA GLU A 160 4.91 0.46 -23.15
C GLU A 160 3.96 1.17 -22.17
N ASN A 161 4.42 2.21 -21.46
CA ASN A 161 3.54 3.04 -20.64
C ASN A 161 2.48 3.76 -21.49
N LEU A 162 2.90 4.43 -22.57
CA LEU A 162 1.99 5.21 -23.42
C LEU A 162 0.86 4.36 -24.01
N LEU A 163 1.15 3.12 -24.36
CA LEU A 163 0.24 2.20 -25.04
C LEU A 163 -0.35 1.12 -24.11
N ASN A 164 -0.09 1.17 -22.81
CA ASN A 164 -0.67 0.22 -21.87
C ASN A 164 -2.19 0.39 -21.84
N THR A 165 -2.92 -0.67 -22.19
CA THR A 165 -4.38 -0.66 -22.26
C THR A 165 -5.04 -0.66 -20.88
N LYS A 166 -4.30 -1.00 -19.82
CA LYS A 166 -4.79 -0.97 -18.43
C LYS A 166 -4.78 0.43 -17.83
N LEU A 167 -3.92 1.32 -18.31
CA LEU A 167 -3.84 2.70 -17.81
C LEU A 167 -5.04 3.51 -18.28
N ILE A 168 -5.67 4.22 -17.35
CA ILE A 168 -6.90 4.99 -17.60
C ILE A 168 -6.77 6.48 -17.28
N GLU A 169 -5.87 6.86 -16.37
CA GLU A 169 -5.62 8.26 -16.01
C GLU A 169 -4.17 8.65 -16.26
N SER A 170 -3.94 9.92 -16.60
CA SER A 170 -2.61 10.50 -16.75
C SER A 170 -2.58 11.96 -16.33
N GLY A 171 -1.41 12.41 -15.90
CA GLY A 171 -1.09 13.82 -15.68
C GLY A 171 0.33 14.09 -16.15
N ALA A 172 0.59 15.30 -16.63
CA ALA A 172 1.89 15.67 -17.16
C ALA A 172 2.29 17.05 -16.65
N ALA A 173 3.59 17.29 -16.57
CA ALA A 173 4.13 18.61 -16.33
C ALA A 173 5.46 18.80 -17.05
N VAL A 174 5.73 20.02 -17.48
CA VAL A 174 7.02 20.44 -18.02
C VAL A 174 7.59 21.53 -17.12
N ALA A 175 8.83 21.36 -16.71
CA ALA A 175 9.60 22.38 -16.01
C ALA A 175 10.82 22.74 -16.85
N SER A 176 11.07 24.04 -17.03
CA SER A 176 12.20 24.57 -17.79
C SER A 176 13.19 25.26 -16.87
N GLY A 177 14.47 25.00 -17.06
CA GLY A 177 15.49 25.60 -16.22
C GLY A 177 16.90 25.17 -16.57
N ARG A 178 17.87 25.73 -15.82
CA ARG A 178 19.25 25.31 -15.93
C ARG A 178 19.40 23.90 -15.35
N TYR A 179 19.90 22.97 -16.16
CA TYR A 179 20.35 21.66 -15.75
C TYR A 179 21.83 21.49 -16.14
N ARG A 180 22.70 21.50 -15.13
CA ARG A 180 24.16 21.60 -15.25
C ARG A 180 24.53 22.84 -16.07
N GLU A 181 25.20 22.67 -17.21
CA GLU A 181 25.62 23.76 -18.10
C GLU A 181 24.58 24.09 -19.17
N TYR A 182 23.46 23.36 -19.24
CA TYR A 182 22.46 23.47 -20.29
C TYR A 182 21.17 24.12 -19.76
N TYR A 183 20.43 24.80 -20.61
CA TYR A 183 19.03 25.16 -20.33
C TYR A 183 18.15 24.12 -21.00
N VAL A 184 17.33 23.41 -20.23
CA VAL A 184 16.57 22.24 -20.72
C VAL A 184 15.11 22.31 -20.27
N ASN A 185 14.26 21.60 -21.00
CA ASN A 185 12.92 21.24 -20.56
C ASN A 185 12.95 19.83 -19.97
N ILE A 186 12.31 19.64 -18.82
CA ILE A 186 12.10 18.35 -18.18
C ILE A 186 10.60 18.05 -18.19
N ALA A 187 10.20 17.02 -18.92
CA ALA A 187 8.85 16.50 -18.92
C ALA A 187 8.75 15.32 -17.95
N VAL A 188 7.74 15.36 -17.09
CA VAL A 188 7.30 14.22 -16.28
C VAL A 188 5.87 13.91 -16.70
N GLN A 189 5.61 12.66 -17.06
CA GLN A 189 4.26 12.16 -17.31
C GLN A 189 3.99 10.98 -16.38
N LEU A 190 2.96 11.13 -15.55
CA LEU A 190 2.50 10.11 -14.63
C LEU A 190 1.26 9.44 -15.19
N PHE A 191 1.11 8.16 -14.87
CA PHE A 191 -0.05 7.36 -15.23
C PHE A 191 -0.55 6.61 -14.00
N GLY A 192 -1.85 6.33 -13.97
CA GLY A 192 -2.41 5.57 -12.88
C GLY A 192 -3.68 4.81 -13.22
N ILE A 193 -3.90 3.76 -12.44
CA ILE A 193 -5.20 3.15 -12.23
C ILE A 193 -5.61 3.52 -10.80
N PRO A 194 -6.60 4.42 -10.63
CA PRO A 194 -6.99 4.91 -9.32
C PRO A 194 -7.56 3.78 -8.46
N SER A 195 -7.39 3.90 -7.15
CA SER A 195 -7.91 2.95 -6.16
C SER A 195 -8.56 3.68 -4.99
N GLY A 196 -9.28 2.92 -4.15
CA GLY A 196 -9.66 3.41 -2.83
C GLY A 196 -8.45 3.59 -1.90
N LYS A 197 -8.59 4.42 -0.87
CA LYS A 197 -7.59 4.59 0.21
C LYS A 197 -7.29 3.26 0.91
N ASP A 198 -8.33 2.52 1.25
CA ASP A 198 -8.25 1.16 1.81
C ASP A 198 -7.50 0.21 0.88
N GLU A 199 -7.80 0.23 -0.42
CA GLU A 199 -7.12 -0.62 -1.39
C GLU A 199 -5.63 -0.28 -1.51
N PHE A 200 -5.28 1.00 -1.45
CA PHE A 200 -3.89 1.44 -1.47
C PHE A 200 -3.09 0.96 -0.25
N TYR A 201 -3.74 0.82 0.91
CA TYR A 201 -3.07 0.24 2.08
C TYR A 201 -3.03 -1.29 2.10
N GLY A 202 -3.72 -1.94 1.16
CA GLY A 202 -3.75 -3.39 1.03
C GLY A 202 -4.83 -4.07 1.88
N TYR A 203 -5.68 -3.32 2.59
CA TYR A 203 -6.76 -3.87 3.42
C TYR A 203 -8.03 -3.01 3.37
N ASN A 204 -9.20 -3.65 3.36
CA ASN A 204 -10.48 -2.94 3.44
C ASN A 204 -11.11 -3.03 4.83
N GLU A 205 -12.20 -2.30 5.06
CA GLU A 205 -12.98 -2.35 6.31
C GLU A 205 -13.35 -3.77 6.79
N SER A 206 -13.59 -4.71 5.87
CA SER A 206 -13.87 -6.10 6.23
C SER A 206 -12.62 -6.80 6.78
N ASP A 207 -11.47 -6.57 6.17
CA ASP A 207 -10.18 -7.06 6.65
C ASP A 207 -9.86 -6.47 8.04
N LYS A 208 -10.02 -5.14 8.24
CA LYS A 208 -9.82 -4.47 9.54
C LYS A 208 -10.65 -5.14 10.64
N LYS A 209 -11.94 -5.35 10.37
CA LYS A 209 -12.85 -6.03 11.30
C LYS A 209 -12.39 -7.46 11.60
N TYR A 210 -11.96 -8.19 10.59
CA TYR A 210 -11.52 -9.57 10.72
C TYR A 210 -10.25 -9.72 11.56
N TYR A 211 -9.27 -8.84 11.36
CA TYR A 211 -8.00 -8.87 12.11
C TYR A 211 -8.23 -8.56 13.59
N ARG A 212 -9.11 -7.59 13.90
CA ARG A 212 -9.50 -7.25 15.27
C ARG A 212 -10.24 -8.39 15.97
N ILE A 213 -11.19 -9.03 15.30
CA ILE A 213 -11.92 -10.19 15.84
C ILE A 213 -10.94 -11.34 16.14
N SER A 214 -10.00 -11.59 15.23
CA SER A 214 -8.98 -12.63 15.39
C SER A 214 -8.05 -12.36 16.58
N LEU A 215 -7.65 -11.11 16.80
CA LEU A 215 -6.83 -10.72 17.94
C LEU A 215 -7.59 -10.87 19.27
N ASN A 216 -8.85 -10.44 19.32
CA ASN A 216 -9.69 -10.58 20.51
C ASN A 216 -9.91 -12.06 20.90
N ARG A 217 -10.12 -12.93 19.91
CA ARG A 217 -10.19 -14.38 20.12
C ARG A 217 -8.91 -14.91 20.77
N LEU A 218 -7.74 -14.53 20.26
CA LEU A 218 -6.46 -14.99 20.82
C LEU A 218 -6.23 -14.46 22.23
N ASN A 219 -6.61 -13.20 22.51
CA ASN A 219 -6.57 -12.64 23.85
C ASN A 219 -7.43 -13.43 24.85
N TYR A 220 -8.63 -13.86 24.43
CA TYR A 220 -9.47 -14.72 25.23
C TYR A 220 -8.83 -16.10 25.46
N GLN A 221 -8.33 -16.75 24.40
CA GLN A 221 -7.72 -18.09 24.48
C GLN A 221 -6.41 -18.13 25.30
N LEU A 222 -5.67 -17.03 25.35
CA LEU A 222 -4.42 -16.89 26.10
C LEU A 222 -4.63 -16.29 27.50
N ASN A 223 -5.87 -16.01 27.90
CA ASN A 223 -6.16 -15.57 29.26
C ASN A 223 -5.69 -16.65 30.25
N PRO A 224 -4.96 -16.30 31.33
CA PRO A 224 -4.37 -17.28 32.25
C PRO A 224 -5.38 -18.26 32.84
N VAL A 225 -6.58 -17.79 33.21
CA VAL A 225 -7.63 -18.63 33.79
C VAL A 225 -8.15 -19.61 32.75
N ILE A 226 -8.51 -19.12 31.56
CA ILE A 226 -9.04 -19.96 30.48
C ILE A 226 -8.00 -20.99 30.02
N PHE A 227 -6.74 -20.56 29.91
CA PHE A 227 -5.65 -21.41 29.47
C PHE A 227 -5.36 -22.54 30.48
N THR A 228 -5.26 -22.23 31.78
CA THR A 228 -4.99 -23.26 32.81
C THR A 228 -6.07 -24.34 32.81
N PHE A 229 -7.34 -23.96 32.68
CA PHE A 229 -8.43 -24.93 32.51
C PHE A 229 -8.28 -25.76 31.24
N SER A 230 -7.97 -25.15 30.09
CA SER A 230 -7.78 -25.90 28.83
C SER A 230 -6.60 -26.87 28.86
N ASN A 231 -5.55 -26.56 29.62
CA ASN A 231 -4.36 -27.39 29.76
C ASN A 231 -4.64 -28.67 30.58
N ILE A 232 -5.54 -28.57 31.57
CA ILE A 232 -6.01 -29.73 32.36
C ILE A 232 -6.73 -30.75 31.45
N PHE A 233 -7.36 -30.29 30.37
CA PHE A 233 -8.06 -31.14 29.39
C PHE A 233 -7.24 -31.46 28.13
N GLY A 234 -5.91 -31.27 28.15
CA GLY A 234 -4.99 -31.88 27.17
C GLY A 234 -4.42 -30.99 26.06
N LYS A 235 -4.39 -29.66 26.20
CA LYS A 235 -3.73 -28.76 25.23
C LYS A 235 -2.20 -28.85 25.30
N LYS A 236 -1.50 -29.04 24.17
CA LYS A 236 -0.03 -29.21 24.16
C LYS A 236 0.72 -27.87 24.28
N ASN A 237 1.93 -27.88 24.85
CA ASN A 237 2.79 -26.69 24.96
C ASN A 237 3.18 -26.11 23.58
N SER A 238 3.32 -26.95 22.55
CA SER A 238 3.51 -26.51 21.15
C SER A 238 2.38 -25.60 20.65
N ASP A 239 1.14 -25.87 21.08
CA ASP A 239 -0.03 -25.10 20.65
C ASP A 239 -0.08 -23.75 21.35
N LEU A 240 0.44 -23.66 22.59
CA LEU A 240 0.61 -22.39 23.28
C LEU A 240 1.59 -21.47 22.55
N MET A 241 2.74 -21.98 22.12
CA MET A 241 3.72 -21.20 21.38
C MET A 241 3.13 -20.66 20.06
N LYS A 242 2.41 -21.51 19.31
CA LYS A 242 1.71 -21.11 18.08
C LYS A 242 0.70 -19.98 18.33
N LEU A 243 -0.14 -20.10 19.35
CA LEU A 243 -1.15 -19.08 19.68
C LEU A 243 -0.51 -17.76 20.12
N LYS A 244 0.56 -17.81 20.91
CA LYS A 244 1.33 -16.62 21.29
C LYS A 244 1.91 -15.92 20.07
N ARG A 245 2.50 -16.68 19.14
CA ARG A 245 3.07 -16.13 17.91
C ARG A 245 2.01 -15.53 16.99
N GLN A 246 0.88 -16.21 16.81
CA GLN A 246 -0.27 -15.68 16.07
C GLN A 246 -0.79 -14.36 16.67
N LYS A 247 -0.79 -14.24 18.00
CA LYS A 247 -1.20 -13.00 18.68
C LYS A 247 -0.23 -11.87 18.39
N GLU A 248 1.07 -12.12 18.52
CA GLU A 248 2.11 -11.14 18.24
C GLU A 248 2.01 -10.62 16.79
N ILE A 249 1.88 -11.52 15.81
CA ILE A 249 1.67 -11.18 14.40
C ILE A 249 0.45 -10.25 14.24
N LEU A 250 -0.69 -10.63 14.80
CA LEU A 250 -1.90 -9.80 14.71
C LEU A 250 -1.78 -8.46 15.42
N GLN A 251 -0.97 -8.34 16.47
CA GLN A 251 -0.70 -7.05 17.12
C GLN A 251 0.11 -6.14 16.19
N ILE A 252 1.13 -6.67 15.51
CA ILE A 252 1.92 -5.93 14.52
C ILE A 252 1.02 -5.45 13.38
N LEU A 253 0.24 -6.36 12.79
CA LEU A 253 -0.63 -6.06 11.65
C LEU A 253 -1.75 -5.06 12.02
N ASN A 254 -2.40 -5.22 13.16
CA ASN A 254 -3.44 -4.28 13.60
C ASN A 254 -2.85 -2.89 13.89
N LYS A 255 -1.65 -2.80 14.48
CA LYS A 255 -0.98 -1.52 14.69
C LYS A 255 -0.74 -0.79 13.36
N LYS A 256 -0.26 -1.51 12.34
CA LYS A 256 -0.09 -0.94 10.99
C LYS A 256 -1.41 -0.46 10.38
N ILE A 257 -2.49 -1.22 10.58
CA ILE A 257 -3.84 -0.84 10.14
C ILE A 257 -4.31 0.45 10.84
N GLU A 258 -4.13 0.54 12.17
CA GLU A 258 -4.53 1.70 12.98
C GLU A 258 -3.75 2.97 12.60
N GLU A 259 -2.49 2.82 12.21
CA GLU A 259 -1.64 3.91 11.71
C GLU A 259 -1.96 4.28 10.25
N GLU A 260 -2.94 3.65 9.60
CA GLU A 260 -3.26 3.81 8.17
C GLU A 260 -2.03 3.63 7.28
N ASN A 261 -1.17 2.67 7.65
CA ASN A 261 0.04 2.37 6.89
C ASN A 261 -0.22 1.24 5.90
N PRO A 262 0.34 1.31 4.67
CA PRO A 262 0.29 0.21 3.71
C PRO A 262 1.07 -1.00 4.22
N PHE A 263 0.63 -2.19 3.82
CA PHE A 263 1.39 -3.43 3.98
C PHE A 263 2.44 -3.59 2.88
N TYR A 264 3.62 -4.06 3.28
CA TYR A 264 4.74 -4.41 2.40
C TYR A 264 5.13 -5.88 2.57
N ASP A 265 6.26 -6.29 1.99
CA ASP A 265 6.73 -7.68 1.96
C ASP A 265 6.85 -8.31 3.36
N ASP A 266 7.22 -7.52 4.36
CA ASP A 266 7.34 -7.96 5.76
C ASP A 266 5.97 -8.36 6.32
N GLU A 267 4.95 -7.51 6.17
CA GLU A 267 3.59 -7.82 6.63
C GLU A 267 2.98 -8.99 5.85
N ILE A 268 3.26 -9.10 4.54
CA ILE A 268 2.85 -10.26 3.73
C ILE A 268 3.48 -11.54 4.28
N THR A 269 4.75 -11.50 4.66
CA THR A 269 5.46 -12.64 5.25
C THR A 269 4.85 -13.03 6.59
N LEU A 270 4.51 -12.05 7.45
CA LEU A 270 3.82 -12.30 8.71
C LEU A 270 2.43 -12.92 8.50
N ILE A 271 1.68 -12.49 7.49
CA ILE A 271 0.38 -13.07 7.12
C ILE A 271 0.54 -14.53 6.70
N LYS A 272 1.54 -14.84 5.87
CA LYS A 272 1.87 -16.22 5.46
C LYS A 272 2.24 -17.08 6.66
N GLU A 273 3.06 -16.55 7.57
CA GLU A 273 3.43 -17.21 8.82
C GLU A 273 2.19 -17.51 9.69
N TYR A 274 1.32 -16.52 9.92
CA TYR A 274 0.07 -16.69 10.66
C TYR A 274 -0.79 -17.82 10.08
N ASN A 275 -0.93 -17.82 8.75
CA ASN A 275 -1.73 -18.79 8.01
C ASN A 275 -1.14 -20.20 8.03
N SER A 276 0.17 -20.34 8.26
CA SER A 276 0.83 -21.65 8.37
C SER A 276 0.50 -22.40 9.68
N TYR A 277 -0.01 -21.68 10.69
CA TYR A 277 -0.42 -22.24 11.97
C TYR A 277 -1.87 -22.73 12.03
N LEU A 278 -2.63 -22.59 10.93
CA LEU A 278 -4.04 -22.98 10.79
C LEU A 278 -4.17 -24.39 10.23
#